data_AF-A0A523WDH3-F1
#
_entry.id   AF-A0A523WDH3-F1
#
_cell.length_a   1.000
_cell.length_b   1.000
_cell.length_c   1.000
_cell.angle_alpha   90.00
_cell.angle_beta   90.00
_cell.angle_gamma   90.00
#
_symmetry.space_group_name_H-M   'P 1'
#
loop_
_entity.id
_entity.type
_entity.pdbx_description
1 polymer ?
#
loop_
_entity_poly.entity_id
_entity_poly.type
_entity_poly.pdbx_seq_one_letter_code
_entity_poly.pdbx_strand_id
1 'polypeptide(L)'
;VLGYLKIPGFTRYLHPYDENHVIGIGKDENNKVKIAVFDVTNVSAPKNMSEYKIEGAWSDTLVLTEHKAFLFDKSKNLLVIPVSTYDEYSSTWQGAYVFNITLSGGLELRSRITHQENGVDGWNSSYWVKRTLYIEDILYTISDKKIKMNSLEDLVFLKAIKLP
;
A
#
# COMPACT_ATOMS: atom_id res chain seq x y z
N VAL A 1 -26.34 8.47 -9.78
CA VAL A 1 -25.16 8.77 -8.93
C VAL A 1 -25.62 9.74 -7.86
N LEU A 2 -25.47 9.41 -6.57
CA LEU A 2 -26.03 10.19 -5.44
C LEU A 2 -25.07 11.27 -4.87
N GLY A 3 -23.81 11.27 -5.31
CA GLY A 3 -22.79 12.27 -4.95
C GLY A 3 -21.53 12.09 -5.80
N TYR A 4 -20.71 13.12 -5.91
CA TYR A 4 -19.38 13.06 -6.56
C TYR A 4 -18.38 13.88 -5.75
N LEU A 5 -17.16 13.36 -5.61
CA LEU A 5 -16.04 14.07 -5.01
C LEU A 5 -15.02 14.36 -6.09
N LYS A 6 -14.78 15.65 -6.36
CA LYS A 6 -13.76 16.07 -7.33
C LYS A 6 -12.41 16.10 -6.63
N ILE A 7 -11.66 15.01 -6.76
CA ILE A 7 -10.26 14.93 -6.34
C ILE A 7 -9.42 14.81 -7.61
N PRO A 8 -8.30 15.53 -7.76
CA PRO A 8 -7.42 15.32 -8.89
C PRO A 8 -6.95 13.86 -8.97
N GLY A 9 -7.02 13.27 -10.16
CA GLY A 9 -6.81 11.85 -10.40
C GLY A 9 -8.08 11.00 -10.31
N PHE A 10 -7.93 9.71 -10.00
CA PHE A 10 -9.04 8.77 -9.84
C PHE A 10 -8.82 7.83 -8.65
N THR A 11 -9.92 7.30 -8.11
CA THR A 11 -9.93 6.20 -7.14
C THR A 11 -10.49 4.95 -7.82
N ARG A 12 -9.85 3.79 -7.66
CA ARG A 12 -10.29 2.53 -8.32
C ARG A 12 -10.62 1.42 -7.34
N TYR A 13 -9.91 1.35 -6.22
CA TYR A 13 -10.22 0.40 -5.16
C TYR A 13 -10.71 1.16 -3.92
N LEU A 14 -11.80 0.69 -3.33
CA LEU A 14 -12.39 1.24 -2.12
C LEU A 14 -12.46 0.12 -1.08
N HIS A 15 -12.08 0.45 0.15
CA HIS A 15 -12.16 -0.47 1.28
C HIS A 15 -12.82 0.22 2.47
N PRO A 16 -13.87 -0.37 3.08
CA PRO A 16 -14.44 0.19 4.31
C PRO A 16 -13.39 0.25 5.42
N TYR A 17 -13.19 1.42 6.01
CA TYR A 17 -12.47 1.56 7.27
C TYR A 17 -13.42 1.28 8.44
N ASP A 18 -14.65 1.80 8.36
CA ASP A 18 -15.82 1.46 9.17
C ASP A 18 -17.12 1.88 8.48
N GLU A 19 -18.22 2.00 9.23
CA GLU A 19 -19.54 2.36 8.72
C GLU A 19 -19.58 3.73 8.03
N ASN A 20 -18.73 4.67 8.45
CA ASN A 20 -18.76 6.05 7.98
C ASN A 20 -17.47 6.47 7.27
N HIS A 21 -16.49 5.57 7.14
CA HIS A 21 -15.19 5.91 6.55
C HIS A 21 -14.73 4.88 5.54
N VAL A 22 -14.11 5.37 4.46
CA VAL A 22 -13.62 4.54 3.35
C VAL A 22 -12.19 4.90 2.99
N ILE A 23 -11.35 3.89 2.81
CA ILE A 23 -10.01 4.01 2.25
C ILE A 23 -10.11 3.87 0.73
N GLY A 24 -9.62 4.87 -0.01
CA GLY A 24 -9.50 4.84 -1.45
C GLY A 24 -8.06 4.66 -1.92
N ILE A 25 -7.86 3.77 -2.88
CA ILE A 25 -6.59 3.59 -3.60
C ILE A 25 -6.80 3.90 -5.07
N GLY A 26 -5.91 4.70 -5.62
CA GLY A 26 -6.02 5.18 -6.98
C GLY A 26 -4.73 5.80 -7.49
N LYS A 27 -4.84 6.67 -8.50
CA LYS A 27 -3.72 7.46 -9.00
C LYS A 27 -4.05 8.95 -9.03
N ASP A 28 -3.04 9.79 -8.85
CA ASP A 28 -3.14 11.22 -9.10
C ASP A 28 -2.98 11.56 -10.60
N GLU A 29 -3.01 12.85 -10.92
CA GLU A 29 -2.83 13.36 -12.29
C GLU A 29 -1.46 13.08 -12.91
N ASN A 30 -0.45 12.78 -12.08
CA ASN A 30 0.91 12.46 -12.48
C ASN A 30 1.14 10.95 -12.56
N ASN A 31 0.07 10.13 -12.57
CA ASN A 31 0.12 8.67 -12.55
C ASN A 31 0.85 8.07 -11.34
N LYS A 32 0.84 8.76 -10.20
CA LYS A 32 1.38 8.24 -8.94
C LYS A 32 0.27 7.65 -8.09
N VAL A 33 0.54 6.51 -7.47
CA VAL A 33 -0.39 5.88 -6.52
C VAL A 33 -0.70 6.86 -5.39
N LYS A 34 -1.98 6.96 -5.09
CA LYS A 34 -2.51 7.78 -4.00
C LYS A 34 -3.42 6.93 -3.13
N ILE A 35 -3.23 7.07 -1.83
CA ILE A 35 -4.06 6.51 -0.77
C ILE A 35 -4.80 7.69 -0.14
N ALA A 36 -6.10 7.56 0.08
CA ALA A 36 -6.88 8.59 0.75
C ALA A 36 -7.92 7.97 1.70
N VAL A 37 -8.25 8.68 2.78
CA VAL A 37 -9.31 8.30 3.73
C VAL A 37 -10.42 9.33 3.63
N PHE A 38 -11.65 8.85 3.50
CA PHE A 38 -12.84 9.69 3.34
C PHE A 38 -13.81 9.48 4.48
N ASP A 39 -14.38 10.56 5.00
CA ASP A 39 -15.63 10.56 5.75
C ASP A 39 -16.79 10.55 4.74
N VAL A 40 -17.61 9.51 4.82
CA VAL A 40 -18.78 9.26 3.96
C VAL A 40 -20.09 9.26 4.76
N THR A 41 -20.11 9.83 5.97
CA THR A 41 -21.33 10.01 6.78
C THR A 41 -22.44 10.68 5.96
N ASN A 42 -22.07 11.62 5.09
CA ASN A 42 -22.91 12.12 4.01
C ASN A 42 -22.38 11.63 2.66
N VAL A 43 -22.97 10.55 2.13
CA VAL A 43 -22.59 9.95 0.85
C VAL A 43 -22.75 10.88 -0.36
N SER A 44 -23.61 11.90 -0.27
CA SER A 44 -23.74 12.88 -1.36
C SER A 44 -22.63 13.92 -1.36
N ALA A 45 -21.91 14.06 -0.24
CA ALA A 45 -20.85 15.04 -0.03
C ALA A 45 -19.72 14.48 0.86
N PRO A 46 -18.99 13.44 0.38
CA PRO A 46 -17.89 12.85 1.12
C PRO A 46 -16.73 13.85 1.33
N LYS A 47 -15.99 13.72 2.42
CA LYS A 47 -14.90 14.63 2.80
C LYS A 47 -13.57 13.89 2.85
N ASN A 48 -12.54 14.41 2.21
CA ASN A 48 -11.17 13.89 2.34
C ASN A 48 -10.62 14.26 3.71
N MET A 49 -10.23 13.26 4.50
CA MET A 49 -9.67 13.42 5.84
C MET A 49 -8.14 13.38 5.84
N SER A 50 -7.56 12.50 5.04
CA SER A 50 -6.11 12.35 4.90
C SER A 50 -5.76 11.72 3.57
N GLU A 51 -4.57 12.04 3.06
CA GLU A 51 -4.03 11.44 1.85
C GLU A 51 -2.53 11.21 1.95
N TYR A 52 -2.06 10.16 1.27
CA TYR A 52 -0.65 9.86 1.08
C TYR A 52 -0.40 9.61 -0.41
N LYS A 53 0.52 10.38 -1.00
CA LYS A 53 0.96 10.21 -2.39
C LYS A 53 2.30 9.49 -2.39
N ILE A 54 2.39 8.40 -3.14
CA ILE A 54 3.65 7.68 -3.30
C ILE A 54 4.62 8.57 -4.09
N GLU A 55 5.83 8.73 -3.56
CA GLU A 55 6.91 9.50 -4.18
C GLU A 55 7.46 8.84 -5.45
N GLY A 56 8.32 9.58 -6.16
CA GLY A 56 8.97 9.19 -7.41
C GLY A 56 8.32 9.77 -8.65
N ALA A 57 8.87 9.47 -9.84
CA ALA A 57 8.34 10.00 -11.11
C ALA A 57 7.05 9.30 -11.55
N TRP A 58 6.95 8.00 -11.29
CA TRP A 58 5.77 7.17 -11.53
C TRP A 58 5.63 6.11 -10.45
N SER A 59 4.40 5.67 -10.16
CA SER A 59 4.19 4.52 -9.29
C SER A 59 2.95 3.70 -9.64
N ASP A 60 2.95 2.46 -9.17
CA ASP A 60 1.85 1.52 -9.36
C ASP A 60 1.68 0.58 -8.17
N THR A 61 0.51 -0.04 -8.07
CA THR A 61 0.21 -0.99 -7.00
C THR A 61 -0.70 -2.09 -7.53
N LEU A 62 -0.41 -3.32 -7.13
CA LEU A 62 -1.20 -4.49 -7.48
C LEU A 62 -2.65 -4.39 -6.95
N VAL A 63 -2.89 -3.57 -5.92
CA VAL A 63 -4.24 -3.33 -5.35
C VAL A 63 -5.22 -2.79 -6.39
N LEU A 64 -4.75 -2.06 -7.40
CA LEU A 64 -5.63 -1.51 -8.45
C LEU A 64 -6.26 -2.60 -9.32
N THR A 65 -5.68 -3.80 -9.37
CA THR A 65 -6.13 -4.91 -10.23
C THR A 65 -6.44 -6.19 -9.44
N GLU A 66 -5.98 -6.30 -8.19
CA GLU A 66 -6.11 -7.47 -7.33
C GLU A 66 -6.33 -7.04 -5.87
N HIS A 67 -7.56 -7.17 -5.39
CA HIS A 67 -7.94 -6.76 -4.03
C HIS A 67 -7.23 -7.57 -2.93
N LYS A 68 -6.78 -8.81 -3.22
CA LYS A 68 -6.04 -9.64 -2.26
C LYS A 68 -4.62 -9.13 -1.96
N ALA A 69 -4.15 -8.13 -2.70
CA ALA A 69 -2.89 -7.46 -2.43
C ALA A 69 -3.00 -6.43 -1.28
N PHE A 70 -4.23 -6.06 -0.89
CA PHE A 70 -4.51 -5.08 0.14
C PHE A 70 -4.67 -5.77 1.51
N LEU A 71 -3.80 -5.44 2.45
CA LEU A 71 -3.92 -5.88 3.84
C LEU A 71 -4.33 -4.70 4.72
N PHE A 72 -5.45 -4.83 5.41
CA PHE A 72 -5.92 -3.83 6.37
C PHE A 72 -6.42 -4.52 7.64
N ASP A 73 -6.03 -3.96 8.78
CA ASP A 73 -6.55 -4.34 10.08
C ASP A 73 -6.73 -3.11 10.96
N LYS A 74 -8.00 -2.76 11.22
CA LYS A 74 -8.35 -1.62 12.06
C LYS A 74 -7.86 -1.78 13.50
N SER A 75 -7.92 -2.98 14.07
CA SER A 75 -7.55 -3.21 15.47
C SER A 75 -6.06 -2.99 15.71
N LYS A 76 -5.23 -3.20 14.67
CA LYS A 76 -3.79 -2.96 14.68
C LYS A 76 -3.38 -1.63 14.04
N ASN A 77 -4.34 -0.80 13.61
CA ASN A 77 -4.09 0.41 12.83
C ASN A 77 -3.14 0.15 11.64
N LEU A 78 -3.30 -0.99 10.97
CA LEU A 78 -2.35 -1.50 9.98
C LEU A 78 -2.92 -1.39 8.58
N LEU A 79 -2.15 -0.81 7.66
CA LEU A 79 -2.39 -0.89 6.22
C LEU A 79 -1.09 -1.28 5.52
N VAL A 80 -1.13 -2.33 4.69
CA VAL A 80 0.01 -2.75 3.88
C VAL A 80 -0.41 -2.95 2.43
N ILE A 81 0.33 -2.32 1.51
CA ILE A 81 0.11 -2.48 0.06
C ILE A 81 1.45 -2.69 -0.66
N PRO A 82 1.51 -3.56 -1.69
CA PRO A 82 2.66 -3.60 -2.59
C PRO A 82 2.68 -2.35 -3.47
N VAL A 83 3.86 -1.79 -3.69
CA VAL A 83 4.09 -0.57 -4.47
C VAL A 83 5.32 -0.76 -5.34
N SER A 84 5.19 -0.36 -6.60
CA SER A 84 6.30 -0.16 -7.52
C SER A 84 6.50 1.33 -7.73
N THR A 85 7.74 1.81 -7.69
CA THR A 85 8.10 3.20 -8.03
C THR A 85 9.18 3.19 -9.11
N TYR A 86 9.14 4.21 -9.95
CA TYR A 86 10.15 4.48 -10.98
C TYR A 86 10.60 5.94 -10.86
N ASP A 87 11.91 6.15 -10.87
CA ASP A 87 12.54 7.47 -10.91
C ASP A 87 13.26 7.68 -12.26
N GLU A 88 13.35 8.94 -12.71
CA GLU A 88 13.86 9.30 -14.05
C GLU A 88 15.29 8.78 -14.34
N TYR A 89 16.08 8.50 -13.30
CA TYR A 89 17.45 7.97 -13.41
C TYR A 89 17.53 6.44 -13.40
N SER A 90 16.46 5.75 -13.81
CA SER A 90 16.38 4.28 -14.01
C SER A 90 16.40 3.39 -12.76
N SER A 91 16.23 3.95 -11.56
CA SER A 91 16.05 3.15 -10.35
C SER A 91 14.59 2.72 -10.20
N THR A 92 14.31 1.44 -10.45
CA THR A 92 13.04 0.81 -10.07
C THR A 92 13.12 0.29 -8.66
N TRP A 93 12.16 0.70 -7.84
CA TRP A 93 11.95 0.10 -6.52
C TRP A 93 10.62 -0.64 -6.52
N GLN A 94 10.60 -1.80 -5.89
CA GLN A 94 9.36 -2.51 -5.63
C GLN A 94 9.41 -3.15 -4.24
N GLY A 95 8.31 -3.08 -3.50
CA GLY A 95 8.15 -3.74 -2.21
C GLY A 95 6.78 -3.46 -1.59
N ALA A 96 6.62 -3.78 -0.31
CA ALA A 96 5.45 -3.41 0.47
C ALA A 96 5.68 -2.10 1.22
N TYR A 97 4.73 -1.18 1.14
CA TYR A 97 4.64 -0.03 2.03
C TYR A 97 3.77 -0.41 3.23
N VAL A 98 4.27 -0.20 4.43
CA VAL A 98 3.60 -0.49 5.70
C VAL A 98 3.24 0.82 6.37
N PHE A 99 1.95 1.07 6.57
CA PHE A 99 1.42 2.27 7.18
C PHE A 99 0.82 1.99 8.56
N ASN A 100 0.97 2.95 9.47
CA ASN A 100 -0.01 3.17 10.52
C ASN A 100 -1.16 3.98 9.92
N ILE A 101 -2.40 3.55 10.13
CA ILE A 101 -3.59 4.26 9.66
C ILE A 101 -4.57 4.50 10.81
N THR A 102 -4.90 5.76 11.06
CA THR A 102 -5.95 6.16 12.02
C THR A 102 -6.75 7.34 11.47
N LEU A 103 -7.99 7.52 11.92
CA LEU A 103 -8.82 8.66 11.49
C LEU A 103 -8.27 10.01 11.97
N SER A 104 -7.60 10.05 13.13
CA SER A 104 -7.03 11.26 13.71
C SER A 104 -5.60 11.56 13.25
N GLY A 105 -4.78 10.53 13.05
CA GLY A 105 -3.39 10.65 12.62
C GLY A 105 -3.19 10.51 11.10
N GLY A 106 -4.21 10.09 10.38
CA GLY A 106 -4.16 9.87 8.93
C GLY A 106 -3.32 8.65 8.55
N LEU A 107 -2.52 8.80 7.49
CA LEU A 107 -1.66 7.77 6.92
C LEU A 107 -0.19 8.08 7.23
N GLU A 108 0.41 7.30 8.12
CA GLU A 108 1.83 7.44 8.50
C GLU A 108 2.63 6.26 7.96
N LEU A 109 3.58 6.52 7.06
CA LEU A 109 4.45 5.47 6.53
C LEU A 109 5.44 5.01 7.60
N ARG A 110 5.33 3.76 8.05
CA ARG A 110 6.23 3.17 9.05
C ARG A 110 7.48 2.53 8.43
N SER A 111 7.32 1.82 7.30
CA SER A 111 8.43 1.14 6.65
C SER A 111 8.15 0.77 5.19
N ARG A 112 9.23 0.49 4.47
CA ARG A 112 9.25 0.00 3.09
C ARG A 112 10.01 -1.33 3.05
N ILE A 113 9.32 -2.44 2.83
CA ILE A 113 9.90 -3.79 2.83
C ILE A 113 10.06 -4.28 1.39
N THR A 114 11.30 -4.34 0.91
CA THR A 114 11.60 -4.90 -0.41
C THR A 114 12.14 -6.32 -0.35
N HIS A 115 11.89 -7.05 -1.43
CA HIS A 115 12.47 -8.35 -1.75
C HIS A 115 13.57 -8.24 -2.80
N GLN A 116 13.75 -7.09 -3.45
CA GLN A 116 14.84 -6.85 -4.40
C GLN A 116 16.18 -7.04 -3.69
N GLU A 117 17.17 -7.59 -4.41
CA GLU A 117 18.51 -7.85 -3.90
C GLU A 117 19.53 -7.01 -4.68
N ASN A 118 20.66 -6.70 -4.06
CA ASN A 118 21.74 -5.96 -4.71
C ASN A 118 22.26 -6.74 -5.92
N GLY A 119 22.46 -6.05 -7.05
CA GLY A 119 22.96 -6.66 -8.29
C GLY A 119 21.89 -7.42 -9.10
N VAL A 120 20.64 -7.44 -8.64
CA VAL A 120 19.50 -7.95 -9.42
C VAL A 120 18.82 -6.80 -10.14
N ASP A 121 18.43 -7.03 -11.40
CA ASP A 121 17.59 -6.10 -12.16
C ASP A 121 16.30 -5.80 -11.39
N GLY A 122 16.02 -4.51 -11.14
CA GLY A 122 14.84 -4.08 -10.40
C GLY A 122 13.52 -4.41 -11.13
N TRP A 123 13.57 -4.66 -12.44
CA TRP A 123 12.46 -5.15 -13.25
C TRP A 123 12.20 -6.66 -13.12
N ASN A 124 13.05 -7.39 -12.41
CA ASN A 124 12.84 -8.81 -12.19
C ASN A 124 11.61 -9.05 -11.27
N SER A 125 10.47 -9.29 -11.91
CA SER A 125 9.17 -9.44 -11.26
C SER A 125 9.06 -10.65 -10.33
N SER A 126 9.99 -11.61 -10.39
CA SER A 126 10.04 -12.73 -9.44
C SER A 126 10.35 -12.29 -8.00
N TYR A 127 10.99 -11.13 -7.85
CA TYR A 127 11.19 -10.48 -6.56
C TYR A 127 10.05 -9.54 -6.18
N TRP A 128 9.01 -9.40 -7.00
CA TRP A 128 7.94 -8.46 -6.69
C TRP A 128 7.03 -8.98 -5.59
N VAL A 129 6.77 -8.15 -4.57
CA VAL A 129 5.88 -8.47 -3.46
C VAL A 129 4.45 -8.43 -4.00
N LYS A 130 3.74 -9.55 -3.90
CA LYS A 130 2.39 -9.72 -4.44
C LYS A 130 1.33 -9.87 -3.35
N ARG A 131 1.73 -10.36 -2.18
CA ARG A 131 0.85 -10.60 -1.04
C ARG A 131 1.53 -10.18 0.25
N THR A 132 0.70 -9.70 1.17
CA THR A 132 1.09 -9.45 2.54
C THR A 132 0.01 -10.04 3.45
N LEU A 133 0.44 -10.59 4.57
CA LEU A 133 -0.43 -11.11 5.62
C LEU A 133 0.32 -11.06 6.93
N TYR A 134 -0.37 -11.17 8.06
CA TYR A 134 0.28 -11.33 9.34
C TYR A 134 -0.28 -12.53 10.09
N ILE A 135 0.55 -13.11 10.95
CA ILE A 135 0.14 -14.13 11.92
C ILE A 135 0.70 -13.65 13.26
N GLU A 136 -0.19 -13.47 14.23
CA GLU A 136 0.13 -12.88 15.54
C GLU A 136 0.83 -11.52 15.35
N ASP A 137 2.11 -11.42 15.72
CA ASP A 137 2.90 -10.19 15.64
C ASP A 137 4.00 -10.25 14.57
N ILE A 138 3.84 -11.12 13.58
CA ILE A 138 4.78 -11.26 12.45
C ILE A 138 4.09 -10.87 11.14
N LEU A 139 4.66 -9.88 10.45
CA LEU A 139 4.30 -9.49 9.09
C LEU A 139 5.06 -10.36 8.09
N TYR A 140 4.32 -10.96 7.17
CA TYR A 140 4.84 -11.74 6.06
C TYR A 140 4.63 -10.97 4.75
N THR A 141 5.71 -10.78 3.99
CA THR A 141 5.65 -10.30 2.61
C THR A 141 6.07 -11.44 1.68
N ILE A 142 5.35 -11.62 0.57
CA ILE A 142 5.49 -12.79 -0.31
C ILE A 142 5.72 -12.33 -1.75
N SER A 143 6.81 -12.82 -2.37
CA SER A 143 7.08 -12.77 -3.80
C SER A 143 7.23 -14.18 -4.37
N ASP A 144 7.46 -14.33 -5.67
CA ASP A 144 7.70 -15.65 -6.27
C ASP A 144 9.04 -16.26 -5.81
N LYS A 145 9.99 -15.43 -5.37
CA LYS A 145 11.32 -15.87 -4.93
C LYS A 145 11.50 -16.06 -3.43
N LYS A 146 10.71 -15.41 -2.59
CA LYS A 146 10.87 -15.54 -1.14
C LYS A 146 9.64 -15.10 -0.37
N ILE A 147 9.57 -15.61 0.86
CA ILE A 147 8.76 -15.09 1.95
C ILE A 147 9.70 -14.38 2.91
N LYS A 148 9.39 -13.14 3.28
CA LYS A 148 10.16 -12.36 4.26
C LYS A 148 9.28 -12.09 5.48
N MET A 149 9.87 -12.22 6.66
CA MET A 149 9.24 -12.04 7.96
C MET A 149 9.85 -10.82 8.65
N ASN A 150 8.99 -9.93 9.10
CA ASN A 150 9.33 -8.75 9.88
C ASN A 150 8.46 -8.73 11.14
N SER A 151 8.99 -8.28 12.28
CA SER A 151 8.17 -8.03 13.47
C SER A 151 7.13 -6.94 13.17
N LEU A 152 5.88 -7.06 13.62
CA LEU A 152 4.89 -5.99 13.45
C LEU A 152 5.11 -4.82 14.43
N GLU A 153 5.80 -5.07 15.53
CA GLU A 153 6.09 -4.09 16.57
C GLU A 153 7.01 -2.99 16.03
N ASP A 154 8.15 -3.36 15.46
CA ASP A 154 9.20 -2.44 15.02
C ASP A 154 9.60 -2.60 13.54
N LEU A 155 9.01 -3.56 12.82
CA LEU A 155 9.29 -3.86 11.42
C LEU A 155 10.73 -4.34 11.16
N VAL A 156 11.45 -4.75 12.22
CA VAL A 156 12.78 -5.35 12.11
C VAL A 156 12.68 -6.70 11.38
N PHE A 157 13.64 -6.93 10.49
CA PHE A 157 13.76 -8.19 9.76
C PHE A 157 14.06 -9.34 10.72
N LEU A 158 13.28 -10.42 10.62
CA LEU A 158 13.46 -11.62 11.43
C LEU A 158 14.09 -12.73 10.60
N LYS A 159 13.49 -13.06 9.45
CA LYS A 159 13.90 -14.20 8.62
C LYS A 159 13.39 -14.08 7.19
N ALA A 160 14.05 -14.75 6.26
CA ALA A 160 13.54 -14.99 4.91
C ALA A 160 13.63 -16.48 4.55
N ILE A 161 12.66 -16.95 3.79
CA ILE A 161 12.61 -18.30 3.22
C ILE A 161 12.63 -18.13 1.70
N LYS A 162 13.63 -18.71 1.03
CA LYS A 162 13.69 -18.74 -0.43
C LYS A 162 12.68 -19.76 -0.96
N LEU A 163 12.00 -19.38 -2.03
CA LEU A 163 11.11 -20.26 -2.78
C LEU A 163 11.88 -20.83 -3.98
N PRO A 164 11.56 -22.07 -4.41
CA PRO A 164 12.23 -22.74 -5.53
C PRO A 164 12.12 -21.95 -6.85
#